data_AF-A0A7V8JSN2-F1
#
_entry.id   AF-A0A7V8JSN2-F1
#
_cell.length_a   1.000
_cell.length_b   1.000
_cell.length_c   1.000
_cell.angle_alpha   90.00
_cell.angle_beta   90.00
_cell.angle_gamma   90.00
#
_symmetry.space_group_name_H-M   'P 1'
#
loop_
_entity.id
_entity.type
_entity.pdbx_description
1 polymer ?
#
loop_
_entity_poly.entity_id
_entity_poly.type
_entity_poly.pdbx_seq_one_letter_code
_entity_poly.pdbx_strand_id
1 'polypeptide(L)' 'MRMLHTMLRVGNLDRSIDFYTSVLGMKLLRRNDYPDGKFTLAFVGYGDESTHTVLELTHNWDTDQYDLGDLAPVSRTPL' A
#
# COMPACT_ATOMS: atom_id res chain seq x y z
N MET A 1 7.12 15.13 -16.44
CA MET A 1 7.29 13.83 -15.76
C MET A 1 6.78 13.99 -14.32
N ARG A 2 5.94 13.09 -13.81
CA ARG A 2 5.34 13.17 -12.46
C ARG A 2 5.51 11.83 -11.74
N MET A 3 5.85 11.85 -10.45
CA MET A 3 5.79 10.65 -9.59
C MET A 3 4.33 10.42 -9.16
N LEU A 4 3.80 9.22 -9.38
CA LEU A 4 2.41 8.89 -9.03
C LEU A 4 2.32 8.38 -7.60
N HIS A 5 3.09 7.34 -7.29
CA HIS A 5 3.18 6.77 -5.97
C HIS A 5 4.51 6.08 -5.75
N THR A 6 4.84 5.86 -4.48
CA THR A 6 5.83 4.86 -4.06
C THR A 6 5.06 3.71 -3.42
N MET A 7 5.47 2.46 -3.68
CA MET A 7 4.85 1.29 -3.08
C MET A 7 5.74 0.69 -1.99
N LEU A 8 5.15 0.37 -0.85
CA LEU A 8 5.77 -0.38 0.23
C LEU A 8 4.93 -1.61 0.55
N ARG A 9 5.59 -2.76 0.71
CA ARG A 9 4.95 -3.93 1.30
C ARG A 9 4.92 -3.78 2.81
N VAL A 10 3.79 -4.12 3.42
CA VAL A 10 3.58 -4.05 4.86
C VAL A 10 3.05 -5.38 5.38
N GLY A 11 3.51 -5.78 6.56
CA GLY A 11 3.09 -7.03 7.21
C GLY A 11 1.81 -6.93 8.04
N ASN A 12 1.32 -5.71 8.29
CA ASN A 12 0.03 -5.48 8.92
C ASN A 12 -0.57 -4.19 8.36
N LEU A 13 -1.60 -4.33 7.52
CA LEU A 13 -2.17 -3.20 6.79
C LEU A 13 -2.82 -2.16 7.70
N ASP A 14 -3.65 -2.60 8.64
CA ASP A 14 -4.42 -1.68 9.48
C ASP A 14 -3.49 -0.88 10.40
N ARG A 15 -2.49 -1.52 11.00
CA ARG A 15 -1.46 -0.82 11.80
C ARG A 15 -0.70 0.21 10.95
N SER A 16 -0.39 -0.12 9.70
CA SER A 16 0.27 0.82 8.79
C SER A 16 -0.64 1.99 8.44
N ILE A 17 -1.91 1.75 8.09
CA ILE A 17 -2.89 2.82 7.82
C ILE A 17 -3.02 3.73 9.03
N ASP A 18 -3.15 3.18 10.24
CA ASP A 18 -3.26 3.95 11.48
C ASP A 18 -2.02 4.83 11.70
N PHE A 19 -0.83 4.30 11.47
CA PHE A 19 0.40 5.08 11.57
C PHE A 19 0.41 6.25 10.57
N TYR A 20 0.16 5.98 9.28
CA TYR A 20 0.19 7.04 8.26
C TYR A 20 -0.92 8.07 8.45
N THR A 21 -2.10 7.67 8.93
CA THR A 21 -3.24 8.58 9.10
C THR A 21 -3.21 9.34 10.43
N SER A 22 -2.93 8.65 11.54
CA SER A 22 -3.02 9.24 12.88
C SER A 22 -1.71 9.90 13.34
N VAL A 23 -0.56 9.35 12.94
CA VAL A 23 0.76 9.90 13.34
C VAL A 23 1.28 10.87 12.30
N LEU A 24 1.18 10.52 11.02
CA LEU A 24 1.69 11.36 9.93
C LEU A 24 0.63 12.26 9.29
N GLY A 25 -0.64 12.15 9.67
CA GLY A 25 -1.70 13.07 9.21
C GLY A 25 -2.11 12.88 7.74
N MET A 26 -1.81 11.73 7.13
CA MET A 26 -2.31 11.39 5.80
C MET A 26 -3.79 10.99 5.84
N LYS A 27 -4.40 10.89 4.66
CA LYS A 27 -5.74 10.34 4.48
C LYS A 27 -5.67 9.01 3.77
N LEU A 28 -6.51 8.06 4.18
CA LEU A 28 -6.80 6.88 3.37
C LEU A 28 -7.66 7.31 2.19
N LEU A 29 -7.12 7.15 0.98
CA LEU A 29 -7.76 7.57 -0.27
C LEU A 29 -8.56 6.42 -0.89
N ARG A 30 -7.98 5.21 -0.85
CA ARG A 30 -8.58 4.02 -1.45
C ARG A 30 -8.06 2.75 -0.78
N ARG A 31 -8.91 1.74 -0.65
CA ARG A 31 -8.56 0.38 -0.19
C ARG A 31 -9.25 -0.64 -1.08
N ASN A 32 -8.48 -1.55 -1.68
CA ASN A 32 -8.99 -2.58 -2.59
C ASN A 32 -8.45 -3.94 -2.16
N ASP A 33 -9.35 -4.89 -1.96
CA ASP A 33 -9.01 -6.29 -1.72
C ASP A 33 -9.02 -7.07 -3.04
N TYR A 34 -8.04 -7.96 -3.22
CA TYR A 34 -7.94 -8.86 -4.36
C TYR A 34 -7.91 -10.30 -3.85
N PRO A 35 -9.08 -10.92 -3.58
CA PRO A 35 -9.16 -12.24 -2.95
C PRO A 35 -8.45 -13.34 -3.74
N ASP A 36 -8.56 -13.33 -5.07
CA ASP A 36 -7.92 -14.32 -5.93
C ASP A 36 -6.38 -14.26 -5.86
N GLY A 37 -5.83 -13.06 -5.65
CA GLY A 37 -4.40 -12.84 -5.45
C GLY A 37 -3.97 -12.90 -3.98
N LYS A 38 -4.91 -12.97 -3.05
CA LYS A 38 -4.70 -12.89 -1.60
C LYS A 38 -3.86 -11.69 -1.14
N PHE A 39 -4.20 -10.51 -1.65
CA PHE A 39 -3.58 -9.27 -1.20
C PHE A 39 -4.57 -8.11 -1.12
N THR A 40 -4.20 -7.11 -0.34
CA THR A 40 -4.93 -5.83 -0.24
C THR A 40 -3.99 -4.69 -0.58
N LEU A 41 -4.50 -3.71 -1.33
CA LEU A 41 -3.83 -2.43 -1.57
C LEU A 41 -4.53 -1.32 -0.79
N ALA A 42 -3.77 -0.42 -0.17
CA ALA A 42 -4.27 0.82 0.39
C ALA A 42 -3.44 2.01 -0.08
N PHE A 43 -4.10 3.08 -0.48
CA PHE A 43 -3.45 4.31 -0.93
C PHE A 43 -3.64 5.38 0.13
N VAL A 44 -2.54 5.92 0.65
CA VAL A 44 -2.56 6.99 1.65
C VAL A 44 -1.76 8.20 1.15
N GLY A 45 -2.21 9.41 1.46
CA GLY A 45 -1.50 10.61 1.05
C GLY A 45 -2.07 11.90 1.63
N TYR A 46 -1.39 13.01 1.35
CA TYR A 46 -1.81 14.35 1.80
C TYR A 46 -2.84 15.02 0.88
N GLY A 47 -3.16 14.40 -0.26
CA GLY A 47 -4.12 14.90 -1.23
C GLY A 47 -4.47 13.84 -2.27
N ASP A 48 -5.29 14.21 -3.23
CA ASP A 48 -5.83 13.31 -4.25
C ASP A 48 -4.74 12.72 -5.19
N GLU A 49 -4.90 11.45 -5.60
CA GLU A 49 -3.96 10.70 -6.46
C GLU A 49 -3.68 11.40 -7.82
N SER A 50 -4.63 12.20 -8.31
CA SER A 50 -4.49 12.96 -9.58
C SER A 50 -3.46 14.11 -9.48
N THR A 51 -3.24 14.65 -8.29
CA THR A 51 -2.44 15.86 -8.07
C THR A 51 -1.26 15.65 -7.13
N HIS A 52 -1.28 14.63 -6.28
CA HIS A 52 -0.25 14.34 -5.29
C HIS A 52 0.48 13.04 -5.60
N THR A 53 1.73 12.93 -5.15
CA THR A 53 2.39 11.64 -5.00
C THR A 53 1.86 10.98 -3.74
N VAL A 54 1.39 9.74 -3.84
CA VAL A 54 0.79 9.00 -2.71
C VAL A 54 1.63 7.78 -2.34
N LEU A 55 1.34 7.17 -1.20
CA LEU A 55 1.95 5.93 -0.78
C LEU A 55 0.96 4.78 -1.03
N GLU A 56 1.40 3.80 -1.80
CA GLU A 56 0.70 2.52 -1.95
C GLU A 56 1.24 1.53 -0.92
N LEU A 57 0.36 1.00 -0.09
CA LEU A 57 0.63 -0.06 0.87
C LEU A 57 0.10 -1.38 0.32
N THR A 58 0.98 -2.34 0.10
CA THR A 58 0.61 -3.69 -0.34
C THR A 58 0.74 -4.67 0.81
N HIS A 59 -0.35 -5.35 1.16
CA HIS A 59 -0.36 -6.38 2.18
C HIS A 59 -0.76 -7.72 1.58
N ASN A 60 0.18 -8.67 1.51
CA ASN A 60 -0.11 -10.05 1.17
C ASN A 60 -0.63 -10.78 2.41
N TRP A 61 -1.78 -11.44 2.31
CA TRP A 61 -2.48 -11.98 3.48
C TRP A 61 -1.72 -13.09 4.20
N ASP A 62 -0.86 -13.80 3.46
CA ASP A 62 -0.05 -14.92 3.93
C ASP A 62 1.40 -14.49 4.28
N THR A 63 1.70 -13.19 4.42
CA THR A 63 3.07 -12.70 4.68
C THR A 63 3.09 -11.50 5.63
N ASP A 64 3.61 -11.71 6.83
CA ASP A 64 3.66 -10.73 7.93
C ASP A 64 5.05 -10.09 8.12
N GLN A 65 6.11 -10.63 7.50
CA GLN A 65 7.47 -10.10 7.54
C GLN A 65 8.12 -10.14 6.16
N TYR A 66 8.99 -9.16 5.91
CA TYR A 66 9.78 -9.04 4.69
C TYR A 66 11.22 -8.76 5.07
N ASP A 67 12.16 -9.49 4.46
CA ASP A 67 13.58 -9.14 4.59
C ASP A 67 13.90 -7.92 3.73
N LEU A 68 14.94 -7.17 4.12
CA LEU A 68 15.37 -6.01 3.34
C LEU A 68 15.84 -6.46 1.95
N GLY A 69 15.14 -5.99 0.91
CA GLY A 69 15.42 -6.36 -0.47
C GLY A 69 14.55 -7.50 -1.00
N ASP A 70 13.61 -8.03 -0.20
CA ASP A 70 12.69 -9.06 -0.68
C ASP A 70 11.74 -8.53 -1.77
N LEU A 71 11.74 -9.25 -2.89
CA LEU A 71 10.74 -9.12 -3.95
C LEU A 71 9.72 -10.25 -3.81
N ALA A 72 8.96 -10.28 -2.72
CA ALA A 72 7.89 -11.26 -2.57
C ALA A 72 6.96 -11.18 -3.81
N PRO A 73 6.69 -12.30 -4.50
CA PRO A 73 5.96 -12.29 -5.76
C PRO A 73 4.53 -11.83 -5.49
N VAL A 74 4.20 -10.61 -5.88
CA VAL A 74 2.81 -10.25 -6.14
C VAL A 74 2.48 -10.97 -7.44
N SER A 75 1.53 -11.91 -7.40
CA SER A 75 1.07 -12.55 -8.64
C SER A 75 0.68 -11.41 -9.59
N ARG A 76 1.30 -11.39 -10.78
CA ARG A 76 1.09 -10.32 -11.74
C ARG A 76 -0.31 -10.45 -12.35
N THR A 77 -1.35 -10.13 -11.59
CA THR A 77 -2.63 -9.77 -12.17
C THR A 77 -2.47 -8.33 -12.66
N PRO A 78 -2.55 -8.07 -13.98
CA PRO A 78 -2.39 -6.71 -14.49
C PRO A 78 -3.50 -5.83 -13.93
N LEU A 79 -3.14 -4.67 -13.40
CA LEU A 79 -4.05 -3.53 -13.24
C LEU A 79 -4.48 -3.01 -14.63
#